data_AF-A0A0D9W2C2-F1
#
_entry.id   AF-A0A0D9W2C2-F1
#
_cell.length_a   1.000
_cell.length_b   1.000
_cell.length_c   1.000
_cell.angle_alpha   90.00
_cell.angle_beta   90.00
_cell.angle_gamma   90.00
#
_symmetry.space_group_name_H-M   'P 1'
#
loop_
_entity.id
_entity.type
_entity.pdbx_description
1 polymer ?
#
loop_
_entity_poly.entity_id
_entity_poly.type
_entity_poly.pdbx_seq_one_letter_code
_entity_poly.pdbx_strand_id
1 'polypeptide(L)'
;MAVEVAAWPVLAEVGLGRRERKGEREKKEEERYVEPTRDAKHSRFRIRLALTVSTVAAILLVISCFIVFVKRRKSGKFKLFVIGKNSNHMENIEELLENYGSLAPKRYKYSQLKDITRSFSEKLGEGGYGMVYKGTLPDGQSVAVKFFHDLTRNGGEFINEVISIRRTSHVNVVTLVGFCLEGSKRALIYEYMPNGSLDKFIYAESSK
;
A
#
# COMPACT_ATOMS: atom_id res chain seq x y z
N MET A 1 -107.31 2.49 41.27
CA MET A 1 -107.43 3.95 41.45
C MET A 1 -106.21 4.36 42.27
N ALA A 2 -105.16 4.85 41.62
CA ALA A 2 -104.89 6.24 41.26
C ALA A 2 -103.74 6.73 42.16
N VAL A 3 -102.52 6.77 41.62
CA VAL A 3 -101.83 7.96 41.06
C VAL A 3 -100.99 8.65 42.14
N GLU A 4 -99.68 8.31 42.12
CA GLU A 4 -98.51 9.20 42.09
C GLU A 4 -98.66 10.61 42.67
N VAL A 5 -97.83 10.96 43.68
CA VAL A 5 -96.93 12.13 43.65
C VAL A 5 -95.71 11.87 44.55
N ALA A 6 -94.53 12.05 43.98
CA ALA A 6 -93.23 12.04 44.64
C ALA A 6 -92.96 13.30 45.47
N ALA A 7 -92.28 13.15 46.61
CA ALA A 7 -91.50 14.22 47.24
C ALA A 7 -90.44 13.59 48.16
N TRP A 8 -89.26 13.32 47.62
CA TRP A 8 -88.07 12.99 48.42
C TRP A 8 -87.38 14.29 48.86
N PRO A 9 -86.81 14.34 50.08
CA PRO A 9 -86.17 15.54 50.58
C PRO A 9 -84.76 15.71 50.00
N VAL A 10 -84.50 16.94 49.59
CA VAL A 10 -83.22 17.54 49.24
C VAL A 10 -82.26 17.48 50.44
N LEU A 11 -81.47 16.41 50.63
CA LEU A 11 -80.33 16.37 51.58
C LEU A 11 -79.26 15.31 51.23
N ALA A 12 -78.80 15.22 49.97
CA ALA A 12 -77.69 14.30 49.62
C ALA A 12 -76.57 14.89 48.73
N GLU A 13 -76.60 16.18 48.37
CA GLU A 13 -75.63 16.74 47.40
C GLU A 13 -74.52 17.62 48.00
N VAL A 14 -74.45 17.82 49.33
CA VAL A 14 -73.40 18.67 49.92
C VAL A 14 -72.09 17.89 50.23
N GLY A 15 -72.11 16.55 50.17
CA GLY A 15 -70.98 15.70 50.58
C GLY A 15 -70.05 15.20 49.47
N LEU A 16 -70.55 14.97 48.25
CA LEU A 16 -69.76 14.35 47.17
C LEU A 16 -69.01 15.38 46.31
N GLY A 17 -69.59 16.56 46.06
CA GLY A 17 -68.94 17.63 45.30
C GLY A 17 -67.80 18.38 46.03
N ARG A 18 -67.53 18.06 47.31
CA ARG A 18 -66.41 18.64 48.07
C ARG A 18 -65.18 17.74 48.08
N ARG A 19 -65.36 16.43 47.87
CA ARG A 19 -64.26 15.45 47.84
C ARG A 19 -63.61 15.38 46.46
N GLU A 20 -64.41 15.43 45.38
CA GLU A 20 -63.88 15.55 44.02
C GLU A 20 -63.18 16.89 43.78
N ARG A 21 -63.76 18.02 44.20
CA ARG A 21 -63.11 19.34 44.07
C ARG A 21 -61.82 19.50 44.88
N LYS A 22 -61.62 18.69 45.94
CA LYS A 22 -60.36 18.67 46.69
C LYS A 22 -59.30 17.82 45.98
N GLY A 23 -59.68 16.65 45.47
CA GLY A 23 -58.78 15.81 44.65
C GLY A 23 -58.40 16.44 43.31
N GLU A 24 -59.28 17.26 42.72
CA GLU A 24 -59.02 17.95 41.45
C GLU A 24 -58.24 19.27 41.63
N ARG A 25 -58.35 19.92 42.80
CA ARG A 25 -57.46 21.03 43.20
C ARG A 25 -56.08 20.54 43.61
N GLU A 26 -55.99 19.41 44.31
CA GLU A 26 -54.71 18.77 44.65
C GLU A 26 -54.01 18.24 43.39
N LYS A 27 -54.75 17.63 42.42
CA LYS A 27 -54.20 17.29 41.09
C LYS A 27 -53.79 18.50 40.25
N LYS A 28 -54.51 19.63 40.33
CA LYS A 28 -54.13 20.88 39.62
C LYS A 28 -52.93 21.59 40.22
N GLU A 29 -52.59 21.35 41.48
CA GLU A 29 -51.36 21.87 42.08
C GLU A 29 -50.13 21.04 41.74
N GLU A 30 -50.30 19.72 41.52
CA GLU A 30 -49.23 18.82 41.07
C GLU A 30 -48.88 18.96 39.57
N GLU A 31 -49.83 19.41 38.74
CA GLU A 31 -49.59 19.76 37.32
C GLU A 31 -49.13 21.22 37.10
N ARG A 32 -48.78 21.95 38.16
CA ARG A 32 -48.14 23.26 38.04
C ARG A 32 -46.78 23.07 37.36
N TYR A 33 -46.72 23.46 36.09
CA TYR A 33 -45.54 23.49 35.24
C TYR A 33 -44.30 23.97 36.01
N VAL A 34 -43.46 23.03 36.45
CA VAL A 34 -42.16 23.34 37.05
C VAL A 34 -41.28 23.85 35.91
N GLU A 35 -41.15 25.18 35.80
CA GLU A 35 -40.18 25.82 34.91
C GLU A 35 -38.81 25.14 35.15
N PRO A 36 -38.21 24.50 34.13
CA PRO A 36 -36.94 23.83 34.32
C PRO A 36 -35.93 24.87 34.78
N THR A 37 -35.30 24.64 35.95
CA THR A 37 -34.34 25.56 36.54
C THR A 37 -33.34 26.02 35.48
N ARG A 38 -32.93 27.29 35.53
CA ARG A 38 -32.00 27.87 34.54
C ARG A 38 -30.75 26.99 34.36
N ASP A 39 -30.34 26.30 35.43
CA ASP A 39 -29.26 25.31 35.46
C ASP A 39 -29.56 24.05 34.63
N ALA A 40 -30.77 23.48 34.74
CA ALA A 40 -31.21 22.36 33.90
C ALA A 40 -31.33 22.77 32.42
N LYS A 41 -31.77 24.01 32.15
CA LYS A 41 -31.84 24.56 30.78
C LYS A 41 -30.46 24.80 30.17
N HIS A 42 -29.51 25.24 30.98
CA HIS A 42 -28.13 25.46 30.58
C HIS A 42 -27.38 24.14 30.37
N SER A 43 -27.59 23.14 31.25
CA SER A 43 -26.99 21.81 31.13
C SER A 43 -27.39 21.10 29.82
N ARG A 44 -28.68 21.07 29.48
CA ARG A 44 -29.16 20.50 28.20
C ARG A 44 -28.62 21.23 26.96
N PHE A 45 -28.38 22.54 27.05
CA PHE A 45 -27.78 23.32 25.98
C PHE A 45 -26.30 22.95 25.76
N ARG A 46 -25.54 22.80 26.86
CA ARG A 46 -24.14 22.35 26.80
C ARG A 46 -24.01 20.93 26.26
N ILE A 47 -24.91 20.03 26.64
CA ILE A 47 -24.96 18.65 26.10
C ILE A 47 -25.25 18.68 24.59
N ARG A 48 -26.24 19.47 24.14
CA ARG A 48 -26.54 19.60 22.70
C ARG A 48 -25.37 20.20 21.91
N LEU A 49 -24.69 21.20 22.47
CA LEU A 49 -23.51 21.81 21.85
C LEU A 49 -22.33 20.82 21.78
N ALA A 50 -22.09 20.04 22.84
CA ALA A 50 -21.06 19.01 22.85
C ALA A 50 -21.32 17.91 21.81
N LEU A 51 -22.58 17.49 21.66
CA LEU A 51 -22.98 16.50 20.66
C LEU A 51 -22.77 17.01 19.22
N THR A 52 -23.11 18.28 18.93
CA THR A 52 -22.91 18.85 17.59
C THR A 52 -21.44 19.07 17.26
N VAL A 53 -20.63 19.50 18.22
CA VAL A 53 -19.18 19.66 18.03
C VAL A 53 -18.52 18.30 17.77
N SER A 54 -18.94 17.27 18.50
CA SER A 54 -18.41 15.90 18.32
C SER A 54 -18.74 15.33 16.94
N THR A 55 -19.96 15.54 16.43
CA THR A 55 -20.34 15.02 15.10
C THR A 55 -19.61 15.76 13.99
N VAL A 56 -19.43 17.08 14.09
CA VAL A 56 -18.67 17.87 13.12
C VAL A 56 -17.19 17.45 13.10
N ALA A 57 -16.57 17.25 14.26
CA ALA A 57 -15.18 16.79 14.34
C ALA A 57 -14.99 15.39 13.71
N ALA A 58 -15.90 14.46 13.98
CA ALA A 58 -15.86 13.12 13.39
C ALA A 58 -16.00 13.16 11.85
N ILE A 59 -16.89 13.99 11.32
CA ILE A 59 -17.06 14.18 9.87
C ILE A 59 -15.79 14.75 9.24
N LEU A 60 -15.15 15.74 9.87
CA LEU A 60 -13.89 16.31 9.39
C LEU A 60 -12.75 15.28 9.38
N LEU A 61 -12.66 14.42 10.39
CA LEU A 61 -11.69 13.32 10.42
C LEU A 61 -11.93 12.30 9.30
N VAL A 62 -13.19 11.91 9.06
CA VAL A 62 -13.54 10.98 7.97
C VAL A 62 -13.23 11.59 6.60
N ILE A 63 -13.56 12.86 6.38
CA ILE A 63 -13.23 13.58 5.14
C ILE A 63 -11.71 13.68 4.97
N SER A 64 -10.97 14.01 6.03
CA SER A 64 -9.50 14.04 6.00
C SER A 64 -8.91 12.67 5.66
N CYS A 65 -9.38 11.60 6.31
CA CYS A 65 -8.98 10.22 6.00
C CYS A 65 -9.33 9.82 4.56
N PHE A 66 -10.50 10.21 4.06
CA PHE A 66 -10.91 9.95 2.67
C PHE A 66 -10.04 10.72 1.68
N ILE A 67 -9.71 11.99 1.95
CA ILE A 67 -8.79 12.78 1.13
C ILE A 67 -7.39 12.14 1.14
N VAL A 68 -6.90 11.68 2.29
CA VAL A 68 -5.61 10.95 2.40
C VAL A 68 -5.67 9.62 1.66
N PHE A 69 -6.78 8.88 1.75
CA PHE A 69 -6.99 7.62 1.04
C PHE A 69 -7.05 7.82 -0.48
N VAL A 70 -7.77 8.84 -0.95
CA VAL A 70 -7.82 9.23 -2.36
C VAL A 70 -6.47 9.77 -2.82
N LYS A 71 -5.72 10.51 -1.99
CA LYS A 71 -4.33 10.92 -2.28
C LYS A 71 -3.38 9.72 -2.34
N ARG A 72 -3.53 8.72 -1.46
CA ARG A 72 -2.78 7.45 -1.50
C ARG A 72 -3.14 6.63 -2.74
N ARG A 73 -4.40 6.65 -3.17
CA ARG A 73 -4.89 5.94 -4.37
C ARG A 73 -4.53 6.67 -5.68
N LYS A 74 -4.59 8.00 -5.72
CA LYS A 74 -4.17 8.86 -6.85
C LYS A 74 -2.66 9.12 -6.89
N SER A 75 -1.93 8.81 -5.81
CA SER A 75 -0.47 8.61 -5.83
C SER A 75 -0.07 7.33 -6.59
N GLY A 76 -0.88 6.89 -7.54
CA GLY A 76 -0.43 6.25 -8.77
C GLY A 76 0.34 7.19 -9.71
N LYS A 77 0.50 8.50 -9.43
CA LYS A 77 1.52 9.41 -10.02
C LYS A 77 1.93 10.55 -9.06
N PHE A 78 2.87 10.30 -8.15
CA PHE A 78 3.78 11.32 -7.62
C PHE A 78 4.91 11.52 -8.66
N LYS A 79 4.74 12.45 -9.59
CA LYS A 79 5.82 12.94 -10.46
C LYS A 79 5.79 14.46 -10.41
N LEU A 80 6.62 15.06 -9.55
CA LEU A 80 7.59 16.13 -9.91
C LEU A 80 8.39 16.61 -8.67
N PHE A 81 9.16 15.72 -8.03
CA PHE A 81 10.40 16.08 -7.29
C PHE A 81 11.29 14.84 -6.99
N VAL A 82 10.93 13.63 -7.43
CA VAL A 82 11.84 12.47 -7.32
C VAL A 82 12.76 12.43 -8.54
N ILE A 83 13.53 13.50 -8.73
CA ILE A 83 14.82 13.43 -9.42
C ILE A 83 15.82 13.67 -8.30
N GLY A 84 16.57 12.65 -7.92
CA GLY A 84 17.65 12.79 -6.93
C GLY A 84 17.42 12.06 -5.61
N LYS A 85 17.46 10.72 -5.65
CA LYS A 85 17.92 9.91 -4.49
C LYS A 85 18.24 8.47 -4.88
N ASN A 86 19.02 8.27 -5.95
CA ASN A 86 19.51 6.93 -6.32
C ASN A 86 20.99 6.90 -6.78
N SER A 87 21.70 8.04 -6.70
CA SER A 87 23.13 8.15 -7.10
C SER A 87 24.02 7.27 -6.23
N ASN A 88 23.95 7.48 -4.90
CA ASN A 88 24.80 6.79 -3.93
C ASN A 88 24.75 5.27 -4.07
N HIS A 89 23.56 4.69 -4.35
CA HIS A 89 23.42 3.24 -4.39
C HIS A 89 23.97 2.62 -5.68
N MET A 90 24.01 3.37 -6.79
CA MET A 90 24.64 2.95 -8.04
C MET A 90 26.15 3.18 -8.01
N GLU A 91 26.59 4.32 -7.48
CA GLU A 91 28.01 4.62 -7.24
C GLU A 91 28.65 3.53 -6.37
N ASN A 92 28.00 3.13 -5.27
CA ASN A 92 28.48 2.03 -4.42
C ASN A 92 28.59 0.67 -5.15
N ILE A 93 27.79 0.43 -6.19
CA ILE A 93 27.83 -0.84 -6.93
C ILE A 93 28.91 -0.81 -8.00
N GLU A 94 29.07 0.33 -8.66
CA GLU A 94 30.20 0.55 -9.55
C GLU A 94 31.51 0.38 -8.80
N GLU A 95 31.64 1.01 -7.62
CA GLU A 95 32.77 0.82 -6.72
C GLU A 95 32.93 -0.66 -6.30
N LEU A 96 31.84 -1.37 -6.00
CA LEU A 96 31.89 -2.79 -5.65
C LEU A 96 32.46 -3.64 -6.79
N LEU A 97 32.05 -3.37 -8.03
CA LEU A 97 32.53 -4.09 -9.21
C LEU A 97 33.97 -3.71 -9.56
N GLU A 98 34.37 -2.46 -9.38
CA GLU A 98 35.74 -1.99 -9.60
C GLU A 98 36.72 -2.50 -8.53
N ASN A 99 36.27 -2.67 -7.28
CA ASN A 99 37.09 -3.13 -6.17
C ASN A 99 37.38 -4.65 -6.18
N TYR A 100 37.06 -5.36 -7.27
CA TYR A 100 37.43 -6.77 -7.47
C TYR A 100 38.92 -7.00 -7.76
N GLY A 101 39.75 -5.95 -7.69
CA GLY A 101 41.20 -6.03 -7.87
C GLY A 101 41.58 -6.47 -9.28
N SER A 102 42.56 -7.37 -9.42
CA SER A 102 43.02 -7.87 -10.74
C SER A 102 41.97 -8.67 -11.52
N LEU A 103 40.85 -9.02 -10.88
CA LEU A 103 39.72 -9.75 -11.48
C LEU A 103 38.48 -8.85 -11.67
N ALA A 104 38.67 -7.52 -11.65
CA ALA A 104 37.58 -6.58 -11.85
C ALA A 104 36.87 -6.80 -13.20
N PRO A 105 35.55 -7.03 -13.20
CA PRO A 105 34.78 -7.17 -14.42
C PRO A 105 34.88 -5.90 -15.27
N LYS A 106 35.00 -6.05 -16.59
CA LYS A 106 35.13 -4.91 -17.49
C LYS A 106 33.80 -4.17 -17.68
N ARG A 107 33.83 -2.84 -17.68
CA ARG A 107 32.67 -2.00 -18.01
C ARG A 107 32.45 -1.93 -19.52
N TYR A 108 31.22 -2.19 -19.96
CA TYR A 108 30.78 -2.07 -21.34
C TYR A 108 29.64 -1.05 -21.47
N LYS A 109 29.55 -0.41 -22.64
CA LYS A 109 28.40 0.40 -23.05
C LYS A 109 27.31 -0.50 -23.64
N TYR A 110 26.06 -0.05 -23.59
CA TYR A 110 24.95 -0.81 -24.16
C TYR A 110 25.11 -1.03 -25.68
N SER A 111 25.68 -0.05 -26.39
CA SER A 111 25.99 -0.20 -27.83
C SER A 111 26.93 -1.37 -28.09
N GLN A 112 27.97 -1.54 -27.27
CA GLN A 112 28.90 -2.66 -27.40
C GLN A 112 28.20 -3.98 -27.11
N LEU A 113 27.28 -4.03 -26.15
CA LEU A 113 26.51 -5.25 -25.88
C LEU A 113 25.60 -5.63 -27.04
N LYS A 114 25.04 -4.64 -27.73
CA LYS A 114 24.27 -4.87 -28.95
C LYS A 114 25.15 -5.51 -30.02
N ASP A 115 26.39 -5.07 -30.18
CA ASP A 115 27.33 -5.64 -31.16
C ASP A 115 27.77 -7.06 -30.74
N ILE A 116 28.16 -7.24 -29.48
CA ILE A 116 28.56 -8.53 -28.90
C ILE A 116 27.47 -9.59 -29.08
N THR A 117 26.20 -9.20 -28.89
CA THR A 117 25.04 -10.10 -29.04
C THR A 117 24.47 -10.15 -30.45
N ARG A 118 25.16 -9.55 -31.44
CA ARG A 118 24.72 -9.47 -32.84
C ARG A 118 23.28 -8.96 -32.99
N SER A 119 22.98 -7.87 -32.28
CA SER A 119 21.64 -7.31 -32.12
C SER A 119 20.63 -8.28 -31.50
N PHE A 120 21.04 -8.95 -30.41
CA PHE A 120 20.19 -9.87 -29.63
C PHE A 120 19.69 -11.09 -30.43
N SER A 121 20.50 -11.61 -31.34
CA SER A 121 20.06 -12.62 -32.32
C SER A 121 19.81 -14.02 -31.74
N GLU A 122 20.61 -14.43 -30.75
CA GLU A 122 20.58 -15.78 -30.18
C GLU A 122 20.20 -15.71 -28.69
N LYS A 123 18.94 -16.04 -28.38
CA LYS A 123 18.42 -16.07 -27.02
C LYS A 123 18.72 -17.42 -26.37
N LEU A 124 19.40 -17.40 -25.24
CA LEU A 124 19.73 -18.58 -24.45
C LEU A 124 18.65 -18.91 -23.43
N GLY A 125 17.94 -17.90 -22.92
CA GLY A 125 16.89 -18.08 -21.94
C GLY A 125 16.16 -16.79 -21.57
N GLU A 126 15.04 -16.96 -20.88
CA GLU A 126 14.24 -15.89 -20.31
C GLU A 126 13.64 -16.36 -19.00
N GLY A 127 13.60 -15.47 -18.02
CA GLY A 127 12.90 -15.69 -16.75
C GLY A 127 12.38 -14.37 -16.21
N GLY A 128 11.80 -14.39 -15.00
CA GLY A 128 11.24 -13.19 -14.38
C GLY A 128 12.25 -12.03 -14.23
N TYR A 129 13.53 -12.37 -14.09
CA TYR A 129 14.61 -11.41 -13.84
C TYR A 129 15.28 -10.85 -15.10
N GLY A 130 14.91 -11.32 -16.29
CA GLY A 130 15.51 -10.81 -17.52
C GLY A 130 15.63 -11.82 -18.66
N MET A 131 16.36 -11.38 -19.68
CA MET A 131 16.64 -12.15 -20.88
C MET A 131 18.15 -12.41 -20.99
N VAL A 132 18.51 -13.62 -21.41
CA VAL A 132 19.92 -14.02 -21.59
C VAL A 132 20.15 -14.29 -23.07
N TYR A 133 21.17 -13.64 -23.63
CA TYR A 133 21.58 -13.81 -25.02
C TYR A 133 23.01 -14.33 -25.09
N LYS A 134 23.30 -15.08 -26.13
CA LYS A 134 24.69 -15.43 -26.46
C LYS A 134 25.36 -14.25 -27.14
N GLY A 135 26.65 -14.12 -26.89
CA GLY A 135 27.48 -13.15 -27.58
C GLY A 135 28.91 -13.64 -27.78
N THR A 136 29.66 -12.86 -28.54
CA THR A 136 31.09 -13.08 -28.77
C THR A 136 31.82 -11.76 -28.55
N LEU A 137 32.79 -11.77 -27.64
CA LEU A 137 33.65 -10.62 -27.40
C LEU A 137 34.64 -10.43 -28.56
N PRO A 138 35.26 -9.24 -28.70
CA PRO A 138 36.21 -8.96 -29.79
C PRO A 138 37.45 -9.86 -29.82
N ASP A 139 37.80 -10.45 -28.68
CA ASP A 139 38.88 -11.44 -28.51
C ASP A 139 38.48 -12.87 -28.91
N GLY A 140 37.21 -13.07 -29.32
CA GLY A 140 36.66 -14.37 -29.69
C GLY A 140 36.05 -15.16 -28.53
N GLN A 141 36.12 -14.67 -27.29
CA GLN A 141 35.53 -15.34 -26.14
C GLN A 141 34.00 -15.37 -26.26
N SER A 142 33.42 -16.57 -26.11
CA SER A 142 31.97 -16.74 -26.06
C SER A 142 31.43 -16.36 -24.69
N VAL A 143 30.38 -15.55 -24.67
CA VAL A 143 29.79 -15.00 -23.44
C VAL A 143 28.26 -15.15 -23.42
N ALA A 144 27.69 -15.14 -22.21
CA ALA A 144 26.27 -15.02 -21.97
C ALA A 144 25.98 -13.63 -21.39
N VAL A 145 25.14 -12.85 -22.08
CA VAL A 145 24.77 -11.50 -21.67
C VAL A 145 23.36 -11.51 -21.10
N LYS A 146 23.24 -11.32 -19.79
CA LYS A 146 21.97 -11.24 -19.05
C LYS A 146 21.54 -9.78 -18.94
N PHE A 147 20.47 -9.42 -19.63
CA PHE A 147 19.81 -8.13 -19.53
C PHE A 147 18.71 -8.18 -18.49
N PHE A 148 18.73 -7.24 -17.56
CA PHE A 148 17.70 -7.13 -16.53
C PHE A 148 16.53 -6.32 -17.03
N HIS A 149 15.33 -6.63 -16.55
CA HIS A 149 14.15 -5.86 -16.88
C HIS A 149 14.20 -4.47 -16.23
N ASP A 150 13.78 -3.44 -16.99
CA ASP A 150 13.66 -2.06 -16.52
C ASP A 150 12.51 -1.84 -15.50
N LEU A 151 11.89 -2.92 -15.01
CA LEU A 151 10.63 -2.90 -14.27
C LEU A 151 10.76 -2.34 -12.86
N THR A 152 11.94 -2.42 -12.24
CA THR A 152 12.16 -1.91 -10.89
C THR A 152 12.84 -0.55 -10.92
N ARG A 153 12.18 0.48 -10.37
CA ARG A 153 12.72 1.86 -10.27
C ARG A 153 14.09 1.94 -9.59
N ASN A 154 14.42 0.96 -8.75
CA ASN A 154 15.71 0.87 -8.06
C ASN A 154 16.68 -0.12 -8.71
N GLY A 155 16.24 -0.90 -9.71
CA GLY A 155 17.03 -1.97 -10.34
C GLY A 155 17.48 -3.04 -9.36
N GLY A 156 16.63 -3.38 -8.39
CA GLY A 156 16.96 -4.26 -7.27
C GLY A 156 17.44 -5.65 -7.69
N GLU A 157 16.94 -6.18 -8.80
CA GLU A 157 17.36 -7.49 -9.34
C GLU A 157 18.82 -7.50 -9.76
N PHE A 158 19.26 -6.45 -10.46
CA PHE A 158 20.66 -6.26 -10.82
C PHE A 158 21.53 -6.17 -9.56
N ILE A 159 21.10 -5.39 -8.56
CA ILE A 159 21.82 -5.24 -7.29
C ILE A 159 21.95 -6.60 -6.58
N ASN A 160 20.85 -7.36 -6.52
CA ASN A 160 20.82 -8.65 -5.85
C ASN A 160 21.79 -9.64 -6.50
N GLU A 161 21.85 -9.63 -7.84
CA GLU A 161 22.80 -10.45 -8.56
C GLU A 161 24.25 -10.04 -8.25
N VAL A 162 24.58 -8.75 -8.34
CA VAL A 162 25.95 -8.26 -8.05
C VAL A 162 26.37 -8.59 -6.62
N ILE A 163 25.47 -8.42 -5.64
CA ILE A 163 25.72 -8.81 -4.24
C ILE A 163 25.96 -10.32 -4.13
N SER A 164 25.20 -11.13 -4.88
CA SER A 164 25.36 -12.58 -4.89
C SER A 164 26.74 -12.98 -5.39
N ILE A 165 27.20 -12.41 -6.51
CA ILE A 165 28.52 -12.69 -7.09
C ILE A 165 29.63 -12.40 -6.07
N ARG A 166 29.55 -11.27 -5.34
CA ARG A 166 30.50 -10.95 -4.25
C ARG A 166 30.58 -12.01 -3.16
N ARG A 167 29.46 -12.65 -2.85
CA ARG A 167 29.42 -13.66 -1.78
C ARG A 167 29.90 -15.02 -2.25
N THR A 168 29.90 -15.28 -3.56
CA THR A 168 30.14 -16.61 -4.13
C THR A 168 31.26 -16.57 -5.17
N SER A 169 32.52 -16.66 -4.71
CA SER A 169 33.66 -16.95 -5.57
C SER A 169 34.06 -18.42 -5.36
N HIS A 170 33.71 -19.27 -6.31
CA HIS A 170 34.00 -20.71 -6.25
C HIS A 170 34.14 -21.28 -7.66
N VAL A 171 34.90 -22.37 -7.82
CA VAL A 171 35.17 -23.02 -9.12
C VAL A 171 33.92 -23.52 -9.86
N ASN A 172 32.79 -23.65 -9.15
CA ASN A 172 31.52 -24.13 -9.68
C ASN A 172 30.51 -22.99 -9.95
N VAL A 173 30.95 -21.73 -9.90
CA VAL A 173 30.13 -20.55 -10.16
C VAL A 173 30.63 -19.90 -11.44
N VAL A 174 29.72 -19.56 -12.36
CA VAL A 174 30.06 -18.95 -13.64
C VAL A 174 30.77 -17.61 -13.42
N THR A 175 31.92 -17.43 -14.06
CA THR A 175 32.74 -16.21 -13.93
C THR A 175 32.02 -15.00 -14.55
N LEU A 176 32.00 -13.90 -13.81
CA LEU A 176 31.56 -12.60 -14.32
C LEU A 176 32.72 -11.94 -15.10
N VAL A 177 32.51 -11.71 -16.40
CA VAL A 177 33.51 -11.12 -17.30
C VAL A 177 33.37 -9.60 -17.35
N GLY A 178 32.14 -9.11 -17.28
CA GLY A 178 31.88 -7.67 -17.39
C GLY A 178 30.47 -7.28 -17.01
N PHE A 179 30.21 -5.97 -17.06
CA PHE A 179 28.90 -5.40 -16.76
C PHE A 179 28.60 -4.18 -17.64
N CYS A 180 27.32 -3.83 -17.73
CA CYS A 180 26.84 -2.57 -18.31
C CYS A 180 25.90 -1.89 -17.32
N LEU A 181 26.17 -0.61 -17.06
CA LEU A 181 25.39 0.27 -16.20
C LEU A 181 25.13 1.59 -16.94
N GLU A 182 24.08 1.64 -17.75
CA GLU A 182 23.75 2.82 -18.57
C GLU A 182 22.28 3.25 -18.37
N GLY A 183 22.05 4.13 -17.39
CA GLY A 183 20.70 4.58 -17.04
C GLY A 183 19.80 3.44 -16.55
N SER A 184 18.74 3.14 -17.30
CA SER A 184 17.89 1.96 -17.03
C SER A 184 18.49 0.67 -17.57
N LYS A 185 19.33 0.75 -18.61
CA LYS A 185 19.89 -0.41 -19.30
C LYS A 185 20.99 -1.04 -18.47
N ARG A 186 20.69 -2.19 -17.87
CA ARG A 186 21.61 -2.93 -17.00
C ARG A 186 21.80 -4.34 -17.51
N ALA A 187 23.05 -4.77 -17.56
CA ALA A 187 23.37 -6.12 -17.97
C ALA A 187 24.64 -6.64 -17.30
N LEU A 188 24.73 -7.96 -17.20
CA LEU A 188 25.92 -8.68 -16.76
C LEU A 188 26.38 -9.62 -17.87
N ILE A 189 27.69 -9.70 -18.05
CA ILE A 189 28.35 -10.53 -19.05
C ILE A 189 29.08 -11.64 -18.31
N TYR A 190 28.66 -12.86 -18.56
CA TYR A 190 29.22 -14.08 -17.96
C TYR A 190 29.93 -14.92 -19.01
N GLU A 191 30.79 -15.82 -18.55
CA GLU A 191 31.32 -16.88 -19.42
C GLU A 191 30.19 -17.76 -19.96
N TYR A 192 30.26 -18.07 -21.26
CA TYR A 192 29.28 -18.95 -21.88
C TYR A 192 29.50 -20.40 -21.45
N MET A 193 28.44 -21.05 -20.96
CA MET A 193 28.46 -22.45 -20.57
C MET A 193 27.95 -23.33 -21.73
N PRO A 194 28.82 -24.10 -22.41
CA PRO A 194 28.45 -24.82 -23.63
C PRO A 194 27.46 -25.96 -23.40
N ASN A 195 27.49 -26.57 -22.22
CA ASN A 195 26.57 -27.64 -21.83
C ASN A 195 25.17 -27.13 -21.49
N GLY A 196 24.98 -25.80 -21.45
CA GLY A 196 23.70 -25.19 -21.14
C GLY A 196 23.25 -25.39 -19.70
N SER A 197 21.94 -25.33 -19.51
CA SER A 197 21.29 -25.34 -18.20
C SER A 197 20.93 -26.77 -17.75
N LEU A 198 20.87 -26.96 -16.43
CA LEU A 198 20.67 -28.26 -15.79
C LEU A 198 19.31 -28.91 -16.11
N ASP A 199 18.28 -28.10 -16.36
CA ASP A 199 16.94 -28.53 -16.78
C ASP A 199 16.99 -29.45 -18.01
N LYS A 200 17.92 -29.19 -18.95
CA LYS A 200 18.10 -30.02 -20.14
C LYS A 200 18.51 -31.46 -19.79
N PHE A 201 19.24 -31.65 -18.70
CA PHE A 201 19.73 -32.97 -18.30
C PHE A 201 18.71 -33.70 -17.42
N ILE A 202 17.99 -32.97 -16.57
CA ILE A 202 17.00 -33.57 -15.65
C ILE A 202 15.75 -34.07 -16.42
N TYR A 203 15.26 -33.30 -17.39
CA TYR A 203 14.03 -33.64 -18.12
C TYR A 203 14.26 -34.45 -19.41
N ALA A 204 15.52 -34.65 -19.82
CA ALA A 204 15.83 -35.49 -20.98
C ALA A 204 15.54 -36.99 -20.73
N GLU A 205 15.55 -37.44 -19.48
CA GLU A 205 15.33 -38.85 -19.12
C GLU A 205 13.85 -39.22 -18.92
N SER A 206 12.95 -38.25 -18.70
CA SER A 206 11.53 -38.50 -18.47
C SER A 206 10.68 -38.63 -19.75
N SER A 207 11.30 -38.71 -20.93
CA SER A 207 10.63 -38.77 -22.24
C SER A 207 10.89 -40.08 -23.02
N LYS A 208 11.41 -41.13 -22.39
CA LYS A 208 11.57 -42.45 -23.03
C LYS A 208 10.42 -43.38 -22.73
#